data_AF-A0A831PFQ6-F1
#
_entry.id   AF-A0A831PFQ6-F1
#
_cell.length_a   1.000
_cell.length_b   1.000
_cell.length_c   1.000
_cell.angle_alpha   90.00
_cell.angle_beta   90.00
_cell.angle_gamma   90.00
#
_symmetry.space_group_name_H-M   'P 1'
#
loop_
_entity.id
_entity.type
_entity.pdbx_description
1 polymer ?
#
loop_
_entity_poly.entity_id
_entity_poly.type
_entity_poly.pdbx_seq_one_letter_code
_entity_poly.pdbx_strand_id
1 'polypeptide(L)'
;MADKDPKAAILEILRREGPVPVYRLAKALGLSYGATQWYIFSLEREGLVQTIKIGKRRYVALKTSDWFASVRVADVMEEFLLTLSTFGVKPEMTLREAVETLERKAPHIAELLRKMIEKM
;
A
#
# COMPACT_ATOMS: atom_id res chain seq x y z
N MET A 1 -28.91 -9.30 9.16
CA MET A 1 -28.05 -8.35 8.42
C MET A 1 -28.14 -8.73 6.97
N ALA A 2 -28.61 -7.84 6.10
CA ALA A 2 -28.71 -8.12 4.67
C ALA A 2 -27.33 -8.51 4.15
N ASP A 3 -27.26 -9.66 3.49
CA ASP A 3 -26.10 -10.22 2.81
C ASP A 3 -25.66 -9.22 1.72
N LYS A 4 -24.88 -8.20 2.09
CA LYS A 4 -24.39 -7.21 1.15
C LYS A 4 -23.38 -7.93 0.26
N ASP A 5 -23.71 -8.05 -1.02
CA ASP A 5 -22.81 -8.54 -2.05
C ASP A 5 -21.39 -7.95 -1.84
N PRO A 6 -20.38 -8.81 -1.58
CA PRO A 6 -19.01 -8.37 -1.34
C PRO A 6 -18.47 -7.45 -2.44
N LYS A 7 -18.88 -7.65 -3.70
CA LYS A 7 -18.45 -6.77 -4.82
C LYS A 7 -19.01 -5.36 -4.66
N ALA A 8 -20.31 -5.24 -4.38
CA ALA A 8 -20.95 -3.95 -4.13
C ALA A 8 -20.33 -3.22 -2.93
N ALA A 9 -19.99 -3.97 -1.86
CA ALA A 9 -19.35 -3.42 -0.68
C ALA A 9 -17.92 -2.91 -0.97
N ILE A 10 -17.13 -3.64 -1.78
CA ILE A 10 -15.80 -3.19 -2.24
C ILE A 10 -15.92 -1.87 -3.00
N LEU A 11 -16.82 -1.79 -4.00
CA LEU A 11 -17.01 -0.58 -4.79
C LEU A 11 -17.41 0.62 -3.93
N GLU A 12 -18.25 0.40 -2.92
CA GLU A 12 -18.67 1.47 -2.01
C GLU A 12 -17.53 1.98 -1.13
N ILE A 13 -16.69 1.10 -0.59
CA ILE A 13 -15.48 1.49 0.14
C ILE A 13 -14.57 2.32 -0.77
N LEU A 14 -14.34 1.87 -2.00
CA LEU A 14 -13.47 2.56 -2.95
C LEU A 14 -13.99 3.94 -3.37
N ARG A 15 -15.31 4.12 -3.48
CA ARG A 15 -15.92 5.44 -3.74
C ARG A 15 -15.70 6.41 -2.58
N ARG A 16 -15.78 5.93 -1.35
CA ARG A 16 -15.68 6.76 -0.14
C ARG A 16 -14.24 7.07 0.25
N GLU A 17 -13.36 6.08 0.15
CA GLU A 17 -12.00 6.12 0.71
C GLU A 17 -10.91 6.27 -0.36
N GLY A 18 -11.27 6.12 -1.64
CA GLY A 18 -10.30 6.07 -2.73
C GLY A 18 -9.56 4.73 -2.78
N PRO A 19 -8.28 4.69 -3.20
CA PRO A 19 -7.51 3.46 -3.27
C PRO A 19 -7.30 2.82 -1.89
N VAL A 20 -7.62 1.53 -1.74
CA VAL A 20 -7.52 0.81 -0.47
C VAL A 20 -6.66 -0.46 -0.61
N PRO A 21 -5.77 -0.77 0.35
CA PRO A 21 -5.04 -2.04 0.36
C PRO A 21 -5.97 -3.25 0.43
N VAL A 22 -5.63 -4.35 -0.27
CA VAL A 22 -6.41 -5.59 -0.26
C VAL A 22 -6.67 -6.12 1.15
N TYR A 23 -5.68 -6.01 2.07
CA TYR A 23 -5.84 -6.48 3.44
C TYR A 23 -6.87 -5.65 4.23
N ARG A 24 -6.98 -4.33 3.97
CA ARG A 24 -7.97 -3.48 4.63
C ARG A 24 -9.37 -3.82 4.13
N LEU A 25 -9.53 -4.11 2.83
CA LEU A 25 -10.79 -4.62 2.26
C LEU A 25 -11.19 -5.95 2.91
N ALA A 26 -10.26 -6.90 3.00
CA ALA A 26 -10.50 -8.19 3.65
C ALA A 26 -10.96 -8.02 5.11
N LYS A 27 -10.27 -7.16 5.87
CA LYS A 27 -10.62 -6.84 7.26
C LYS A 27 -11.98 -6.16 7.38
N ALA A 28 -12.28 -5.18 6.53
CA ALA A 28 -13.54 -4.42 6.55
C ALA A 28 -14.75 -5.30 6.22
N LEU A 29 -14.57 -6.30 5.36
CA LEU A 29 -15.63 -7.20 4.90
C LEU A 29 -15.72 -8.50 5.73
N GLY A 30 -14.79 -8.73 6.65
CA GLY A 30 -14.72 -10.00 7.41
C GLY A 30 -14.41 -11.21 6.54
N LEU A 31 -13.72 -11.02 5.40
CA LEU A 31 -13.41 -12.06 4.43
C LEU A 31 -11.95 -12.52 4.54
N SER A 32 -11.69 -13.75 4.09
CA SER A 32 -10.31 -14.20 3.89
C SER A 32 -9.63 -13.40 2.78
N TYR A 33 -8.30 -13.33 2.83
CA TYR A 33 -7.52 -12.64 1.80
C TYR A 33 -7.78 -13.24 0.41
N GLY A 34 -7.83 -14.57 0.28
CA GLY A 34 -8.10 -15.27 -0.98
C GLY A 34 -9.51 -15.01 -1.51
N ALA A 35 -10.54 -15.02 -0.65
CA ALA A 35 -11.90 -14.68 -1.06
C ALA A 35 -11.99 -13.22 -1.55
N THR A 36 -11.37 -12.30 -0.82
CA THR A 36 -11.30 -10.88 -1.20
C THR A 36 -10.61 -10.72 -2.56
N GLN A 37 -9.48 -11.42 -2.79
CA GLN A 37 -8.78 -11.41 -4.07
C GLN A 37 -9.64 -11.94 -5.22
N TRP A 38 -10.45 -12.97 -4.99
CA TRP A 38 -11.35 -13.50 -6.02
C TRP A 38 -12.39 -12.46 -6.44
N TYR A 39 -13.01 -11.75 -5.48
CA TYR A 39 -13.95 -10.68 -5.79
C TYR A 39 -13.29 -9.53 -6.55
N ILE A 40 -12.09 -9.11 -6.13
CA ILE A 40 -11.30 -8.08 -6.81
C ILE A 40 -10.99 -8.51 -8.25
N PHE A 41 -10.51 -9.74 -8.44
CA PHE A 41 -10.22 -10.28 -9.78
C PHE A 41 -11.46 -10.27 -10.68
N SER A 42 -12.63 -10.64 -10.16
CA SER A 42 -13.87 -10.55 -10.93
C SER A 42 -14.22 -9.11 -11.30
N LEU A 43 -14.11 -8.16 -10.35
CA LEU A 43 -14.36 -6.73 -10.60
C LEU A 43 -13.37 -6.13 -11.60
N GLU A 44 -12.11 -6.60 -11.61
CA GLU A 44 -11.10 -6.20 -12.61
C GLU A 44 -11.48 -6.70 -14.00
N ARG A 45 -11.94 -7.95 -14.12
CA ARG A 45 -12.45 -8.51 -15.39
C ARG A 45 -13.68 -7.78 -15.91
N GLU A 46 -14.51 -7.27 -15.00
CA GLU A 46 -15.66 -6.42 -15.30
C GLU A 46 -15.26 -4.97 -15.64
N GLY A 47 -13.97 -4.61 -15.51
CA GLY A 47 -13.46 -3.27 -15.83
C GLY A 47 -13.82 -2.19 -14.80
N LEU A 48 -14.28 -2.58 -13.60
CA LEU A 48 -14.77 -1.65 -12.58
C LEU A 48 -13.66 -1.15 -11.66
N VAL A 49 -12.64 -1.98 -11.44
CA VAL A 49 -11.49 -1.66 -10.57
C VAL A 49 -10.17 -1.97 -11.26
N GLN A 50 -9.08 -1.53 -10.66
CA GLN A 50 -7.71 -1.88 -11.03
C GLN A 50 -6.85 -2.05 -9.78
N THR A 51 -5.92 -2.99 -9.84
CA THR A 51 -4.90 -3.17 -8.81
C THR A 51 -3.64 -2.36 -9.12
N ILE A 52 -3.17 -1.60 -8.14
CA ILE A 52 -1.94 -0.82 -8.19
C ILE A 52 -0.97 -1.40 -7.17
N LYS A 53 0.29 -1.60 -7.58
CA LYS A 53 1.35 -2.03 -6.67
C LYS A 53 2.05 -0.80 -6.09
N ILE A 54 1.99 -0.65 -4.77
CA ILE A 54 2.73 0.39 -4.04
C ILE A 54 3.63 -0.33 -3.04
N GLY A 55 4.95 -0.26 -3.26
CA GLY A 55 5.91 -1.03 -2.48
C GLY A 55 5.65 -2.54 -2.54
N LYS A 56 5.38 -3.14 -1.37
CA LYS A 56 5.04 -4.57 -1.25
C LYS A 56 3.53 -4.81 -1.20
N ARG A 57 2.72 -3.76 -1.10
CA ARG A 57 1.26 -3.87 -0.98
C ARG A 57 0.55 -3.70 -2.32
N ARG A 58 -0.61 -4.33 -2.41
CA ARG A 58 -1.55 -4.18 -3.52
C ARG A 58 -2.72 -3.32 -3.04
N TYR A 59 -2.95 -2.23 -3.75
CA TYR A 59 -4.07 -1.33 -3.58
C TYR A 59 -5.08 -1.61 -4.69
N VAL A 60 -6.36 -1.53 -4.36
CA VAL A 60 -7.44 -1.58 -5.34
C VAL A 60 -7.98 -0.17 -5.46
N ALA A 61 -8.20 0.29 -6.68
CA ALA A 61 -8.80 1.59 -6.99
C ALA A 61 -9.90 1.41 -8.03
N LEU A 62 -10.83 2.37 -8.14
CA LEU A 62 -11.78 2.38 -9.24
C LEU A 62 -11.04 2.55 -10.58
N LYS A 63 -11.53 1.92 -11.64
CA LYS A 63 -10.85 1.98 -12.95
C LYS A 63 -10.79 3.41 -13.51
N THR A 64 -11.83 4.19 -13.24
CA THR A 64 -11.99 5.58 -13.68
C THR A 64 -11.31 6.60 -12.76
N SER A 65 -10.80 6.19 -11.59
CA SER A 65 -10.15 7.14 -10.68
C SER A 65 -8.74 7.47 -11.12
N ASP A 66 -8.39 8.76 -11.07
CA ASP A 66 -6.99 9.17 -10.97
C ASP A 66 -6.46 8.75 -9.59
N TRP A 67 -5.93 7.54 -9.55
CA TRP A 67 -5.41 6.97 -8.31
C TRP A 67 -4.21 7.76 -7.79
N PHE A 68 -3.44 8.40 -8.68
CA PHE A 68 -2.29 9.21 -8.27
C PHE A 68 -2.76 10.46 -7.50
N ALA A 69 -3.87 11.06 -7.93
CA ALA A 69 -4.49 12.17 -7.22
C ALA A 69 -5.12 11.80 -5.85
N SER A 70 -5.31 10.51 -5.56
CA SER A 70 -5.99 10.05 -4.34
C SER A 70 -5.11 9.24 -3.37
N VAL A 71 -3.94 8.77 -3.81
CA VAL A 71 -2.95 8.18 -2.89
C VAL A 71 -2.40 9.26 -1.97
N ARG A 72 -2.56 9.06 -0.66
CA ARG A 72 -2.04 10.00 0.33
C ARG A 72 -0.56 9.75 0.57
N VAL A 73 0.17 10.83 0.86
CA VAL A 73 1.59 10.75 1.27
C VAL A 73 1.77 9.82 2.48
N ALA A 74 0.82 9.80 3.43
CA ALA A 74 0.85 8.91 4.58
C ALA A 74 0.90 7.42 4.20
N ASP A 75 0.16 7.00 3.16
CA ASP A 75 0.15 5.61 2.71
C ASP A 75 1.51 5.24 2.06
N VAL A 76 2.14 6.19 1.36
CA VAL A 76 3.51 6.02 0.81
C VAL A 76 4.56 5.96 1.93
N MET A 77 4.43 6.80 2.96
CA MET A 77 5.32 6.78 4.12
C MET A 77 5.21 5.49 4.93
N GLU A 78 4.01 4.94 5.07
CA GLU A 78 3.81 3.64 5.72
C GLU A 78 4.54 2.52 4.96
N GLU A 79 4.44 2.51 3.62
CA GLU A 79 5.19 1.56 2.79
C GLU A 79 6.71 1.75 2.86
N PHE A 80 7.16 3.00 2.92
CA PHE A 80 8.57 3.31 3.04
C PHE A 80 9.13 2.78 4.36
N LEU A 81 8.44 3.01 5.48
CA LEU A 81 8.81 2.46 6.79
C LEU A 81 8.81 0.92 6.79
N LEU A 82 7.81 0.29 6.18
CA LEU A 82 7.76 -1.17 6.05
C LEU A 82 8.95 -1.68 5.23
N THR A 83 9.31 -0.98 4.16
CA THR A 83 10.46 -1.31 3.31
C THR A 83 11.76 -1.23 4.09
N LEU A 84 11.98 -0.14 4.83
CA LEU A 84 13.13 0.04 5.72
C LEU A 84 13.22 -1.07 6.78
N SER A 85 12.09 -1.41 7.40
CA SER A 85 11.99 -2.51 8.37
C SER A 85 12.39 -3.85 7.76
N THR A 86 12.06 -4.11 6.49
CA THR A 86 12.47 -5.36 5.83
C THR A 86 13.96 -5.46 5.57
N PHE A 87 14.68 -4.33 5.56
CA PHE A 87 16.14 -4.30 5.54
C PHE A 87 16.77 -4.35 6.94
N GLY A 88 15.96 -4.31 8.00
CA GLY A 88 16.39 -4.33 9.39
C GLY A 88 16.53 -2.95 10.02
N VAL A 89 16.08 -1.89 9.36
CA VAL A 89 16.09 -0.53 9.90
C VAL A 89 14.86 -0.32 10.77
N LYS A 90 15.06 0.18 12.00
CA LYS A 90 13.98 0.46 12.94
C LYS A 90 13.91 1.95 13.27
N PRO A 91 12.73 2.50 13.62
CA PRO A 91 12.56 3.93 13.93
C PRO A 91 13.45 4.46 15.06
N GLU A 92 13.80 3.61 16.02
CA GLU A 92 14.65 3.95 17.16
C GLU A 92 16.16 3.96 16.84
N MET A 93 16.57 3.49 15.66
CA MET A 93 17.98 3.49 15.25
C MET A 93 18.44 4.91 14.91
N THR A 94 19.70 5.20 15.21
CA THR A 94 20.34 6.42 14.70
C THR A 94 20.45 6.36 13.16
N LEU A 95 20.50 7.53 12.52
CA LEU A 95 20.69 7.60 11.06
C LEU A 95 21.98 6.93 10.60
N ARG A 96 23.05 6.97 11.41
CA ARG A 96 24.30 6.26 11.13
C ARG A 96 24.08 4.75 11.05
N GLU A 97 23.46 4.15 12.06
CA GLU A 97 23.19 2.72 12.11
C GLU A 97 22.25 2.28 10.98
N ALA A 98 21.24 3.10 10.66
CA ALA A 98 20.33 2.84 9.56
C ALA A 98 21.06 2.83 8.20
N VAL A 99 21.92 3.83 7.95
CA VAL A 99 22.73 3.91 6.72
C VAL A 99 23.68 2.73 6.61
N GLU A 100 24.45 2.39 7.66
CA GLU A 100 25.36 1.24 7.65
C GLU A 100 24.63 -0.08 7.37
N THR A 101 23.42 -0.24 7.91
CA THR A 101 22.55 -1.40 7.65
C THR A 101 22.12 -1.46 6.19
N LEU A 102 21.73 -0.32 5.61
CA LEU A 102 21.24 -0.21 4.25
C LEU A 102 22.35 -0.29 3.20
N GLU A 103 23.56 0.19 3.48
CA GLU A 103 24.69 0.11 2.53
C GLU A 103 24.99 -1.33 2.10
N ARG A 104 24.79 -2.30 3.00
CA ARG A 104 25.03 -3.72 2.71
C ARG A 104 23.91 -4.38 1.92
N LYS A 105 22.67 -3.87 2.02
CA LYS A 105 21.46 -4.56 1.53
C LYS A 105 20.70 -3.80 0.44
N ALA A 106 20.67 -2.47 0.53
CA ALA A 106 19.98 -1.55 -0.36
C ALA A 106 20.72 -0.20 -0.46
N PRO A 107 21.89 -0.14 -1.14
CA PRO A 107 22.74 1.05 -1.23
C PRO A 107 22.01 2.29 -1.76
N HIS A 108 21.07 2.11 -2.69
CA HIS A 108 20.27 3.19 -3.27
C HIS A 108 19.33 3.86 -2.26
N ILE A 109 18.84 3.12 -1.26
CA ILE A 109 18.01 3.68 -0.18
C ILE A 109 18.88 4.41 0.84
N ALA A 110 20.08 3.88 1.13
CA ALA A 110 21.06 4.56 1.97
C ALA A 110 21.42 5.94 1.40
N GLU A 111 21.64 6.01 0.09
CA GLU A 111 21.91 7.26 -0.63
C GLU A 111 20.73 8.25 -0.57
N LEU A 112 19.49 7.76 -0.72
CA LEU A 112 18.30 8.60 -0.60
C LEU A 112 18.17 9.21 0.81
N LEU A 113 18.41 8.40 1.85
CA LEU A 113 18.43 8.89 3.24
C LEU A 113 19.50 9.96 3.45
N ARG A 114 20.70 9.77 2.90
CA ARG A 114 21.77 10.79 2.98
C ARG A 114 21.35 12.11 2.38
N LYS A 115 20.81 12.10 1.16
CA LYS A 115 20.35 13.30 0.46
C LYS A 115 19.24 14.06 1.20
N MET A 116 18.44 13.39 2.03
CA MET A 116 17.43 14.05 2.85
C MET A 116 18.01 14.80 4.06
N ILE A 117 19.24 14.48 4.47
CA ILE A 117 19.91 15.03 5.66
C ILE A 117 21.01 16.01 5.27
N GLU A 118 21.49 15.96 4.02
CA GLU A 118 22.37 16.97 3.47
C GLU A 118 21.75 18.35 3.70
N LYS A 119 22.46 19.17 4.48
CA LYS A 119 22.07 20.57 4.69
C LYS A 119 22.02 21.23 3.32
N MET A 120 20.84 21.73 2.95
CA MET A 120 20.72 22.75 1.89
C MET A 120 21.62 23.95 2.19
#